data_AF-M7ZSM8-F1
#
_entry.id   AF-M7ZSM8-F1
#
_cell.length_a   1.000
_cell.length_b   1.000
_cell.length_c   1.000
_cell.angle_alpha   90.00
_cell.angle_beta   90.00
_cell.angle_gamma   90.00
#
_symmetry.space_group_name_H-M   'P 1'
#
loop_
_entity.id
_entity.type
_entity.pdbx_description
1 polymer ?
#
loop_
_entity_poly.entity_id
_entity_poly.type
_entity_poly.pdbx_seq_one_letter_code
_entity_poly.pdbx_strand_id
1 'polypeptide(L)'
;MDGDACYYLLALLPLVYTIIRFSRAFFGSGNRGLRLPPGPWQLPVIGSLHHLFGALPHRALRDLSRRHGPLMLLKFGKVPVIIASSAEAAKEIMKTHDHVFCTRPLSASAKVLNEHGPGISFAPYGEHLRQLRKICIVALLNAKRINSFRPTREQEVSVLIRSISSASKSEPLVNLSKMLTIHGTDTTVHSIMGTRFKDSDVGTLLGHVKEAVRLIGSLTISDLFPSSWLARTLSSTLHRAAVCRDSSLLFLERVICEHLERRSSMDVHQEILIDVLLRIKREGNLQFPLTMDNIKAVIFVSYFVPSY
;
A
#
# COMPACT_ATOMS: atom_id res chain seq x y z
N MET A 1 -19.39 26.25 42.07
CA MET A 1 -18.91 24.91 41.64
C MET A 1 -17.51 25.06 41.02
N ASP A 2 -16.61 25.81 41.67
CA ASP A 2 -15.45 26.41 40.96
C ASP A 2 -14.10 26.20 41.68
N GLY A 3 -14.10 25.55 42.85
CA GLY A 3 -12.87 25.24 43.61
C GLY A 3 -12.18 23.98 43.09
N ASP A 4 -12.94 22.90 42.87
CA ASP A 4 -12.39 21.57 42.54
C ASP A 4 -11.70 21.57 41.17
N ALA A 5 -12.25 22.27 40.18
CA ALA A 5 -11.65 22.42 38.86
C ALA A 5 -10.27 23.10 38.90
N CYS A 6 -10.08 24.08 39.80
CA CYS A 6 -8.80 24.76 40.00
C CYS A 6 -7.75 23.82 40.61
N TYR A 7 -8.13 22.98 41.56
CA TYR A 7 -7.22 21.98 42.14
C TYR A 7 -6.78 20.92 41.12
N TYR A 8 -7.70 20.47 40.25
CA TYR A 8 -7.33 19.56 39.15
C TYR A 8 -6.41 20.24 38.13
N LEU A 9 -6.62 21.52 37.80
CA LEU A 9 -5.73 22.27 36.90
C LEU A 9 -4.32 22.44 37.49
N LEU A 10 -4.23 22.80 38.78
CA LEU A 10 -2.97 22.95 39.50
C LEU A 10 -2.20 21.62 39.63
N ALA A 11 -2.91 20.50 39.80
CA ALA A 11 -2.31 19.16 39.84
C ALA A 11 -1.80 18.69 38.46
N LEU A 12 -2.39 19.17 37.36
CA LEU A 12 -1.95 18.83 36.00
C LEU A 12 -0.65 19.54 35.59
N LEU A 13 -0.37 20.74 36.11
CA LEU A 13 0.84 21.50 35.78
C LEU A 13 2.16 20.76 36.09
N PRO A 14 2.39 20.15 37.27
CA PRO A 14 3.61 19.37 37.54
C PRO A 14 3.68 18.08 36.73
N LEU A 15 2.54 17.45 36.43
CA LEU A 15 2.47 16.28 35.55
C LEU A 15 2.87 16.65 34.11
N VAL A 16 2.34 17.76 33.59
CA VAL A 16 2.72 18.30 32.27
C VAL A 16 4.19 18.70 32.25
N TYR A 17 4.71 19.35 33.29
CA TYR A 17 6.12 19.71 33.39
C TYR A 17 7.06 18.49 33.40
N THR A 18 6.73 17.46 34.17
CA THR A 18 7.52 16.20 34.21
C THR A 18 7.44 15.46 32.88
N ILE A 19 6.27 15.41 32.22
CA ILE A 19 6.13 14.88 30.86
C ILE A 19 6.99 15.67 29.87
N ILE A 20 7.02 17.01 29.94
CA ILE A 20 7.86 17.85 29.06
C ILE A 20 9.36 17.62 29.33
N ARG A 21 9.78 17.50 30.58
CA ARG A 21 11.19 17.22 30.93
C ARG A 21 11.62 15.83 30.48
N PHE A 22 10.82 14.82 30.80
CA PHE A 22 11.09 13.43 30.42
C PHE A 22 11.08 13.29 28.89
N SER A 23 10.14 13.95 28.22
CA SER A 23 10.08 13.91 26.76
C SER A 23 11.22 14.69 26.09
N ARG A 24 11.70 15.80 26.66
CA ARG A 24 12.92 16.46 26.16
C ARG A 24 14.16 15.58 26.32
N ALA A 25 14.29 14.86 27.43
CA ALA A 25 15.38 13.90 27.64
C ALA A 25 15.29 12.68 26.70
N PHE A 26 14.07 12.21 26.41
CA PHE A 26 13.85 10.97 25.65
C PHE A 26 13.64 11.18 24.13
N PHE A 27 13.20 12.37 23.72
CA PHE A 27 12.91 12.75 22.33
C PHE A 27 13.76 13.91 21.81
N GLY A 28 14.65 14.48 22.65
CA GLY A 28 15.60 15.51 22.24
C GLY A 28 16.44 15.04 21.06
N SER A 29 16.37 15.79 19.96
CA SER A 29 17.22 15.54 18.79
C SER A 29 18.62 16.04 19.11
N GLY A 30 19.51 15.14 19.53
CA GLY A 30 20.93 15.44 19.63
C GLY A 30 21.46 15.72 18.23
N ASN A 31 21.59 17.00 17.86
CA ASN A 31 22.17 17.37 16.59
C ASN A 31 23.68 17.10 16.67
N ARG A 32 24.11 15.92 16.20
CA ARG A 32 25.51 15.44 16.25
C ARG A 32 26.42 16.18 15.25
N GLY A 33 26.28 17.50 15.11
CA GLY A 33 27.03 18.32 14.16
C GLY A 33 26.66 18.12 12.69
N LEU A 34 25.60 17.36 12.38
CA LEU A 34 25.12 17.15 11.01
C LEU A 34 24.28 18.34 10.53
N ARG A 35 24.50 18.78 9.29
CA ARG A 35 23.67 19.78 8.62
C ARG A 35 22.39 19.10 8.10
N LEU A 36 21.39 19.00 8.96
CA LEU A 36 20.09 18.43 8.62
C LEU A 36 19.25 19.43 7.80
N PRO A 37 18.33 18.97 6.93
CA PRO A 37 17.38 19.83 6.26
C PRO A 37 16.55 20.64 7.27
N PRO A 38 16.09 21.85 6.90
CA PRO A 38 15.20 22.65 7.74
C PRO A 38 13.89 21.92 8.02
N GLY A 39 13.13 22.36 9.03
CA GLY A 39 11.84 21.76 9.34
C GLY A 39 11.00 22.61 10.29
N PRO A 40 9.69 22.34 10.37
CA PRO A 40 8.83 22.97 11.35
C PRO A 40 9.21 22.55 12.77
N TRP A 41 8.80 23.37 13.73
CA TRP A 41 8.95 23.05 15.15
C TRP A 41 8.21 21.76 15.52
N GLN A 42 8.70 21.09 16.57
CA GLN A 42 8.28 19.74 16.94
C GLN A 42 7.72 19.75 18.36
N LEU A 43 6.54 19.14 18.54
CA LEU A 43 6.02 18.87 19.88
C LEU A 43 6.74 17.67 20.50
N PRO A 44 6.84 17.61 21.84
CA PRO A 44 7.34 16.42 22.50
C PRO A 44 6.46 15.21 22.17
N VAL A 45 7.07 14.02 22.17
CA VAL A 45 6.42 12.73 21.87
C VAL A 45 5.95 12.56 20.42
N ILE A 46 5.05 13.41 19.91
CA ILE A 46 4.42 13.26 18.58
C ILE A 46 5.21 13.91 17.43
N GLY A 47 6.14 14.82 17.73
CA GLY A 47 6.94 15.52 16.74
C GLY A 47 6.12 16.49 15.89
N SER A 48 6.24 16.41 14.57
CA SER A 48 5.62 17.28 13.57
C SER A 48 4.22 16.82 13.13
N LEU A 49 3.68 15.71 13.66
CA LEU A 49 2.39 15.16 13.23
C LEU A 49 1.23 16.15 13.35
N HIS A 50 1.28 17.03 14.35
CA HIS A 50 0.23 18.00 14.61
C HIS A 50 0.02 19.00 13.46
N HIS A 51 1.04 19.21 12.62
CA HIS A 51 0.93 20.05 11.42
C HIS A 51 0.11 19.42 10.31
N LEU A 52 -0.21 18.11 10.40
CA LEU A 52 -0.97 17.38 9.39
C LEU A 52 -2.46 17.24 9.75
N PHE A 53 -2.88 17.72 10.92
CA PHE A 53 -4.29 17.64 11.33
C PHE A 53 -5.18 18.62 10.54
N GLY A 54 -6.40 18.19 10.23
CA GLY A 54 -7.42 19.03 9.59
C GLY A 54 -7.31 19.18 8.07
N ALA A 55 -6.26 18.67 7.44
CA ALA A 55 -6.09 18.67 5.99
C ALA A 55 -5.63 17.30 5.46
N LEU A 56 -5.80 17.07 4.16
CA LEU A 56 -5.21 15.89 3.52
C LEU A 56 -3.67 15.95 3.66
N PRO A 57 -2.99 14.85 4.05
CA PRO A 57 -1.56 14.88 4.39
C PRO A 57 -0.68 15.50 3.31
N HIS A 58 -0.90 15.16 2.03
CA HIS A 58 -0.12 15.71 0.92
C HIS A 58 -0.31 17.23 0.73
N ARG A 59 -1.49 17.79 1.07
CA ARG A 59 -1.72 19.25 1.02
C ARG A 59 -1.02 19.96 2.17
N ALA A 60 -1.14 19.43 3.39
CA ALA A 60 -0.43 19.96 4.55
C ALA A 60 1.10 19.94 4.34
N LEU A 61 1.64 18.84 3.78
CA LEU A 61 3.06 18.71 3.45
C LEU A 61 3.51 19.71 2.39
N ARG A 62 2.70 19.96 1.35
CA ARG A 62 2.97 21.01 0.36
C ARG A 62 3.01 22.40 0.98
N ASP A 63 2.05 22.71 1.86
CA ASP A 63 1.98 24.04 2.46
C ASP A 63 3.11 24.25 3.49
N LEU A 64 3.57 23.18 4.15
CA LEU A 64 4.78 23.18 4.97
C LEU A 64 6.05 23.38 4.13
N SER A 65 6.19 22.70 2.98
CA SER A 65 7.38 22.83 2.14
C SER A 65 7.50 24.23 1.52
N ARG A 66 6.38 24.91 1.25
CA ARG A 66 6.40 26.33 0.87
C ARG A 66 7.01 27.25 1.95
N ARG A 67 6.92 26.88 3.22
CA ARG A 67 7.46 27.67 4.35
C ARG A 67 8.88 27.29 4.74
N HIS A 68 9.21 25.99 4.69
CA HIS A 68 10.48 25.47 5.19
C HIS A 68 11.47 25.10 4.10
N GLY A 69 11.03 25.07 2.84
CA GLY A 69 11.85 24.78 1.68
C GLY A 69 11.53 23.44 1.01
N PRO A 70 12.13 23.21 -0.17
CA PRO A 70 11.82 22.06 -1.04
C PRO A 70 12.31 20.72 -0.51
N LEU A 71 13.19 20.72 0.50
CA LEU A 71 13.65 19.54 1.22
C LEU A 71 13.56 19.85 2.71
N MET A 72 12.71 19.14 3.44
CA MET A 72 12.50 19.38 4.87
C MET A 72 12.50 18.10 5.69
N LEU A 73 12.91 18.22 6.95
CA LEU A 73 12.90 17.15 7.92
C LEU A 73 11.71 17.30 8.88
N LEU A 74 10.85 16.28 8.88
CA LEU A 74 9.77 16.10 9.85
C LEU A 74 10.12 14.98 10.82
N LYS A 75 9.40 14.93 11.94
CA LYS A 75 9.48 13.83 12.90
C LYS A 75 8.09 13.29 13.19
N PHE A 76 7.82 12.03 12.86
CA PHE A 76 6.57 11.36 13.19
C PHE A 76 6.81 10.45 14.40
N GLY A 77 6.40 10.91 15.59
CA GLY A 77 6.76 10.22 16.82
C GLY A 77 8.28 10.21 17.06
N LYS A 78 8.88 9.02 16.98
CA LYS A 78 10.35 8.82 17.00
C LYS A 78 10.99 8.70 15.63
N VAL A 79 10.19 8.64 14.56
CA VAL A 79 10.70 8.34 13.21
C VAL A 79 11.00 9.64 12.46
N PRO A 80 12.24 9.88 12.02
CA PRO A 80 12.57 11.01 11.15
C PRO A 80 12.05 10.74 9.73
N VAL A 81 11.46 11.77 9.10
CA VAL A 81 10.89 11.69 7.76
C VAL A 81 11.38 12.87 6.92
N ILE A 82 12.06 12.59 5.82
CA ILE A 82 12.47 13.60 4.86
C ILE A 82 11.36 13.76 3.82
N ILE A 83 10.97 15.01 3.57
CA ILE A 83 9.97 15.37 2.56
C ILE A 83 10.68 16.12 1.44
N ALA A 84 10.65 15.55 0.24
CA ALA A 84 11.11 16.19 -1.00
C ALA A 84 9.89 16.74 -1.75
N SER A 85 9.93 18.03 -2.08
CA SER A 85 8.83 18.77 -2.74
C SER A 85 9.31 19.58 -3.95
N SER A 86 10.44 19.21 -4.53
CA SER A 86 10.97 19.77 -5.79
C SER A 86 11.41 18.65 -6.74
N ALA A 87 11.45 18.95 -8.03
CA ALA A 87 11.92 18.01 -9.04
C ALA A 87 13.40 17.67 -8.84
N GLU A 88 14.21 18.65 -8.44
CA GLU A 88 15.64 18.51 -8.15
C GLU A 88 15.86 17.55 -6.98
N ALA A 89 15.17 17.77 -5.85
CA ALA A 89 15.27 16.87 -4.70
C ALA A 89 14.77 15.45 -5.01
N ALA A 90 13.68 15.33 -5.79
CA ALA A 90 13.18 14.04 -6.21
C ALA A 90 14.18 13.30 -7.13
N LYS A 91 14.83 14.02 -8.05
CA LYS A 91 15.87 13.46 -8.92
C LYS A 91 17.07 12.97 -8.11
N GLU A 92 17.52 13.73 -7.12
CA GLU A 92 18.62 13.31 -6.26
C GLU A 92 18.30 12.01 -5.51
N ILE A 93 17.10 11.91 -4.93
CA ILE A 93 16.67 10.73 -4.16
C ILE A 93 16.39 9.52 -5.06
N MET A 94 15.67 9.72 -6.17
CA MET A 94 15.11 8.63 -6.99
C MET A 94 15.98 8.22 -8.17
N LYS A 95 17.04 8.99 -8.50
CA LYS A 95 17.94 8.69 -9.61
C LYS A 95 19.41 8.75 -9.21
N THR A 96 19.89 9.84 -8.62
CA THR A 96 21.32 10.00 -8.31
C THR A 96 21.76 9.06 -7.18
N HIS A 97 20.96 8.97 -6.12
CA HIS A 97 21.23 8.18 -4.92
C HIS A 97 20.19 7.07 -4.72
N ASP A 98 19.60 6.57 -5.82
CA ASP A 98 18.52 5.60 -5.81
C ASP A 98 18.89 4.30 -5.06
N HIS A 99 20.13 3.83 -5.16
CA HIS A 99 20.65 2.66 -4.45
C HIS A 99 20.72 2.84 -2.92
N VAL A 100 20.82 4.08 -2.42
CA VAL A 100 20.77 4.37 -0.98
C VAL A 100 19.32 4.39 -0.50
N PHE A 101 18.42 4.94 -1.32
CA PHE A 101 17.00 5.11 -1.00
C PHE A 101 16.10 3.97 -1.52
N CYS A 102 16.67 2.88 -2.04
CA CYS A 102 15.89 1.78 -2.62
C CYS A 102 15.18 0.93 -1.55
N THR A 103 15.57 1.07 -0.28
CA THR A 103 14.93 0.38 0.84
C THR A 103 13.57 0.99 1.13
N ARG A 104 12.53 0.16 1.19
CA ARG A 104 11.16 0.58 1.49
C ARG A 104 10.87 0.37 2.98
N PRO A 105 10.85 1.42 3.82
CA PRO A 105 10.39 1.26 5.19
C PRO A 105 8.90 0.92 5.18
N LEU A 106 8.55 -0.28 5.64
CA LEU A 106 7.17 -0.73 5.74
C LEU A 106 6.54 -0.30 7.05
N SER A 107 5.30 0.18 6.99
CA SER A 107 4.48 0.33 8.19
C SER A 107 4.26 -1.03 8.87
N ALA A 108 3.97 -1.03 10.15
CA ALA A 108 3.73 -2.22 10.94
C ALA A 108 2.56 -3.04 10.37
N SER A 109 1.48 -2.37 9.95
CA SER A 109 0.36 -3.01 9.26
C SER A 109 0.79 -3.58 7.90
N ALA A 110 1.60 -2.87 7.13
CA ALA A 110 2.12 -3.39 5.87
C ALA A 110 3.01 -4.62 6.08
N LYS A 111 3.83 -4.66 7.15
CA LYS A 111 4.63 -5.85 7.50
C LYS A 111 3.74 -7.05 7.79
N VAL A 112 2.69 -6.87 8.59
CA VAL A 112 1.75 -7.96 8.91
C VAL A 112 1.03 -8.45 7.66
N LEU A 113 0.54 -7.54 6.80
CA LEU A 113 -0.12 -7.90 5.54
C LEU A 113 0.78 -8.70 4.60
N ASN A 114 2.09 -8.43 4.62
CA ASN A 114 3.08 -9.00 3.71
C ASN A 114 3.96 -10.09 4.35
N GLU A 115 3.63 -10.55 5.56
CA GLU A 115 4.46 -11.46 6.35
C GLU A 115 4.82 -12.75 5.59
N HIS A 116 3.88 -13.27 4.79
CA HIS A 116 4.03 -14.53 4.07
C HIS A 116 4.58 -14.34 2.64
N GLY A 117 4.88 -13.11 2.23
CA GLY A 117 5.35 -12.82 0.88
C GLY A 117 5.21 -11.34 0.55
N PRO A 118 6.31 -10.56 0.50
CA PRO A 118 6.23 -9.12 0.28
C PRO A 118 5.95 -8.71 -1.18
N GLY A 119 5.73 -9.69 -2.05
CA GLY A 119 5.43 -9.48 -3.46
C GLY A 119 6.48 -8.60 -4.14
N ILE A 120 6.05 -7.81 -5.13
CA ILE A 120 6.93 -6.90 -5.87
C ILE A 120 6.95 -5.48 -5.27
N SER A 121 5.84 -5.09 -4.63
CA SER A 121 5.66 -3.73 -4.11
C SER A 121 6.40 -3.47 -2.80
N PHE A 122 6.51 -4.49 -1.94
CA PHE A 122 7.00 -4.34 -0.57
C PHE A 122 8.27 -5.14 -0.27
N ALA A 123 8.78 -5.92 -1.23
CA ALA A 123 10.02 -6.66 -1.04
C ALA A 123 11.22 -5.72 -0.89
N PRO A 124 12.18 -6.05 -0.01
CA PRO A 124 13.44 -5.32 0.07
C PRO A 124 14.19 -5.44 -1.26
N TYR A 125 14.97 -4.43 -1.59
CA TYR A 125 15.79 -4.46 -2.79
C TYR A 125 16.84 -5.58 -2.67
N GLY A 126 16.96 -6.38 -3.73
CA GLY A 126 17.87 -7.53 -3.78
C GLY A 126 17.55 -8.44 -4.96
N GLU A 127 18.32 -9.53 -5.09
CA GLU A 127 18.20 -10.45 -6.22
C GLU A 127 16.82 -11.12 -6.31
N HIS A 128 16.18 -11.42 -5.18
CA HIS A 128 14.81 -11.95 -5.17
C HIS A 128 13.79 -10.98 -5.83
N LEU A 129 13.84 -9.68 -5.47
CA LEU A 129 12.96 -8.68 -6.08
C LEU A 129 13.30 -8.46 -7.57
N ARG A 130 14.58 -8.45 -7.93
CA ARG A 130 15.02 -8.36 -9.33
C ARG A 130 14.48 -9.53 -10.14
N GLN A 131 14.55 -10.75 -9.60
CA GLN A 131 14.01 -11.95 -10.23
C GLN A 131 12.49 -11.86 -10.41
N LEU A 132 11.72 -11.50 -9.36
CA LEU A 132 10.26 -11.34 -9.47
C LEU A 132 9.87 -10.27 -10.49
N ARG A 133 10.56 -9.13 -10.51
CA ARG A 133 10.33 -8.08 -11.53
C ARG A 133 10.63 -8.58 -12.94
N LYS A 134 11.74 -9.30 -13.13
CA LYS A 134 12.10 -9.90 -14.41
C LYS A 134 11.02 -10.87 -14.88
N ILE A 135 10.53 -11.74 -13.99
CA ILE A 135 9.41 -12.64 -14.29
C ILE A 135 8.21 -11.82 -14.75
N CYS A 136 7.77 -10.81 -13.99
CA CYS A 136 6.59 -10.05 -14.39
C CYS A 136 6.77 -9.29 -15.72
N ILE A 137 7.93 -8.69 -15.96
CA ILE A 137 8.21 -7.99 -17.21
C ILE A 137 8.23 -8.96 -18.39
N VAL A 138 8.99 -10.05 -18.28
CA VAL A 138 9.18 -11.00 -19.39
C VAL A 138 7.93 -11.82 -19.65
N ALA A 139 7.22 -12.25 -18.61
CA ALA A 139 6.07 -13.13 -18.75
C ALA A 139 4.74 -12.40 -18.99
N LEU A 140 4.59 -11.18 -18.46
CA LEU A 140 3.26 -10.56 -18.29
C LEU A 140 3.17 -9.18 -18.95
N LEU A 141 4.18 -8.34 -18.74
CA LEU A 141 4.17 -6.93 -19.17
C LEU A 141 4.96 -6.70 -20.47
N ASN A 142 5.17 -7.75 -21.27
CA ASN A 142 5.81 -7.60 -22.58
C ASN A 142 4.79 -7.19 -23.65
N ALA A 143 5.26 -6.52 -24.71
CA ALA A 143 4.41 -6.00 -25.77
C ALA A 143 3.53 -7.06 -26.44
N LYS A 144 4.06 -8.28 -26.66
CA LYS A 144 3.30 -9.39 -27.25
C LYS A 144 2.13 -9.81 -26.36
N ARG A 145 2.35 -9.89 -25.03
CA ARG A 145 1.32 -10.22 -24.04
C ARG A 145 0.29 -9.11 -23.93
N ILE A 146 0.72 -7.87 -23.80
CA ILE A 146 -0.17 -6.69 -23.77
C ILE A 146 -1.06 -6.65 -25.01
N ASN A 147 -0.51 -6.94 -26.20
CA ASN A 147 -1.29 -6.99 -27.44
C ASN A 147 -2.24 -8.19 -27.50
N SER A 148 -1.88 -9.34 -26.95
CA SER A 148 -2.78 -10.51 -26.90
C SER A 148 -4.04 -10.29 -26.06
N PHE A 149 -4.00 -9.37 -25.08
CA PHE A 149 -5.17 -8.97 -24.28
C PHE A 149 -6.01 -7.85 -24.90
N ARG A 150 -5.64 -7.35 -26.09
CA ARG A 150 -6.38 -6.29 -26.77
C ARG A 150 -7.86 -6.64 -27.01
N PRO A 151 -8.23 -7.84 -27.52
CA PRO A 151 -9.64 -8.17 -27.75
C PRO A 151 -10.45 -8.16 -26.46
N THR A 152 -9.87 -8.66 -25.36
CA THR A 152 -10.49 -8.63 -24.03
C THR A 152 -10.74 -7.21 -23.56
N ARG A 153 -9.75 -6.31 -23.70
CA ARG A 153 -9.92 -4.89 -23.33
C ARG A 153 -11.00 -4.20 -24.17
N GLU A 154 -11.02 -4.43 -25.48
CA GLU A 154 -12.04 -3.86 -26.37
C GLU A 154 -13.45 -4.37 -26.02
N GLN A 155 -13.57 -5.64 -25.65
CA GLN A 155 -14.82 -6.22 -25.15
C GLN A 155 -15.26 -5.59 -23.82
N GLU A 156 -14.37 -5.43 -22.85
CA GLU A 156 -14.70 -4.83 -21.55
C GLU A 156 -15.10 -3.35 -21.70
N VAL A 157 -14.41 -2.58 -22.54
CA VAL A 157 -14.79 -1.20 -22.87
C VAL A 157 -16.16 -1.15 -23.53
N SER A 158 -16.45 -2.08 -24.45
CA SER A 158 -17.77 -2.16 -25.09
C SER A 158 -18.89 -2.45 -24.08
N VAL A 159 -18.62 -3.28 -23.07
CA VAL A 159 -19.57 -3.55 -21.98
C VAL A 159 -19.77 -2.31 -21.11
N LEU A 160 -18.70 -1.61 -20.73
CA LEU A 160 -18.78 -0.35 -19.98
C LEU A 160 -19.64 0.69 -20.71
N ILE A 161 -19.41 0.90 -22.01
CA ILE A 161 -20.18 1.86 -22.82
C ILE A 161 -21.66 1.48 -22.86
N ARG A 162 -21.97 0.18 -23.06
CA ARG A 162 -23.36 -0.31 -23.03
C ARG A 162 -24.02 -0.07 -21.68
N SER A 163 -23.32 -0.38 -20.58
CA SER A 163 -23.83 -0.15 -19.22
C SER A 163 -24.08 1.33 -18.95
N ILE A 164 -23.21 2.23 -19.42
CA ILE A 164 -23.42 3.68 -19.28
C ILE A 164 -24.64 4.11 -20.09
N SER A 165 -24.75 3.64 -21.34
CA SER A 165 -25.88 3.99 -22.22
C SER A 165 -27.22 3.46 -21.71
N SER A 166 -27.26 2.30 -21.07
CA SER A 166 -28.49 1.79 -20.45
C SER A 166 -28.84 2.59 -19.19
N ALA A 167 -27.86 2.85 -18.32
CA ALA A 167 -28.09 3.63 -17.11
C ALA A 167 -28.56 5.06 -17.42
N SER A 168 -28.00 5.71 -18.45
CA SER A 168 -28.39 7.06 -18.85
C SER A 168 -29.82 7.16 -19.38
N LYS A 169 -30.44 6.05 -19.79
CA LYS A 169 -31.84 6.02 -20.24
C LYS A 169 -32.83 5.88 -19.07
N SER A 170 -32.37 5.31 -17.95
CA SER A 170 -33.23 4.98 -16.80
C SER A 170 -33.02 5.93 -15.62
N GLU A 171 -31.84 6.52 -15.47
CA GLU A 171 -31.48 7.39 -14.35
C GLU A 171 -31.06 8.79 -14.85
N PRO A 172 -31.48 9.88 -14.18
CA PRO A 172 -31.09 11.23 -14.56
C PRO A 172 -29.62 11.54 -14.25
N LEU A 173 -28.99 10.78 -13.34
CA LEU A 173 -27.59 10.94 -12.94
C LEU A 173 -26.92 9.58 -12.82
N VAL A 174 -25.82 9.39 -13.55
CA VAL A 174 -25.06 8.14 -13.56
C VAL A 174 -23.76 8.31 -12.76
N ASN A 175 -23.52 7.42 -11.80
CA ASN A 175 -22.28 7.41 -11.01
C ASN A 175 -21.13 6.72 -11.78
N LEU A 176 -20.44 7.48 -12.62
CA LEU A 176 -19.30 6.98 -13.41
C LEU A 176 -18.16 6.44 -12.55
N SER A 177 -17.89 7.04 -11.38
CA SER A 177 -16.82 6.57 -10.49
C SER A 177 -17.04 5.13 -10.04
N LYS A 178 -18.29 4.80 -9.65
CA LYS A 178 -18.66 3.43 -9.27
C LYS A 178 -18.52 2.48 -10.46
N MET A 179 -19.03 2.87 -11.63
CA MET A 179 -18.96 2.04 -12.83
C MET A 179 -17.53 1.77 -13.26
N LEU A 180 -16.69 2.80 -13.37
CA LEU A 180 -15.28 2.66 -13.74
C LEU A 180 -14.50 1.80 -12.74
N THR A 181 -14.81 1.90 -11.45
CA THR A 181 -14.17 1.05 -10.41
C THR A 181 -14.50 -0.42 -10.61
N ILE A 182 -15.78 -0.75 -10.83
CA ILE A 182 -16.23 -2.13 -11.08
C ILE A 182 -15.60 -2.63 -12.38
N HIS A 183 -15.73 -1.88 -13.47
CA HIS A 183 -15.20 -2.26 -14.78
C HIS A 183 -13.67 -2.42 -14.80
N GLY A 184 -12.94 -1.55 -14.11
CA GLY A 184 -11.48 -1.68 -13.97
C GLY A 184 -11.09 -2.94 -13.19
N THR A 185 -11.87 -3.30 -12.17
CA THR A 185 -11.68 -4.53 -11.39
C THR A 185 -11.98 -5.75 -12.24
N ASP A 186 -13.11 -5.76 -12.95
CA ASP A 186 -13.51 -6.86 -13.84
C ASP A 186 -12.49 -7.09 -14.95
N THR A 187 -12.00 -6.01 -15.56
CA THR A 187 -10.96 -6.08 -16.61
C THR A 187 -9.66 -6.68 -16.06
N THR A 188 -9.26 -6.28 -14.86
CA THR A 188 -8.05 -6.79 -14.20
C THR A 188 -8.21 -8.27 -13.85
N VAL A 189 -9.34 -8.65 -13.25
CA VAL A 189 -9.70 -10.04 -12.95
C VAL A 189 -9.73 -10.89 -14.22
N HIS A 190 -10.40 -10.44 -15.27
CA HIS A 190 -10.48 -11.15 -16.53
C HIS A 190 -9.09 -11.34 -17.16
N SER A 191 -8.21 -10.33 -17.08
CA SER A 191 -6.83 -10.43 -17.58
C SER A 191 -5.99 -11.44 -16.76
N ILE A 192 -6.22 -11.53 -15.45
CA ILE A 192 -5.46 -12.40 -14.55
C ILE A 192 -5.95 -13.85 -14.59
N MET A 193 -7.28 -14.03 -14.69
CA MET A 193 -8.01 -15.29 -14.50
C MET A 193 -8.59 -15.87 -15.79
N GLY A 194 -8.61 -15.12 -16.89
CA GLY A 194 -9.24 -15.54 -18.15
C GLY A 194 -10.76 -15.62 -18.10
N THR A 195 -11.38 -15.29 -16.97
CA THR A 195 -12.84 -15.33 -16.79
C THR A 195 -13.32 -14.17 -15.94
N ARG A 196 -14.56 -13.74 -16.14
CA ARG A 196 -15.25 -12.82 -15.23
C ARG A 196 -15.57 -13.51 -13.92
N PHE A 197 -15.43 -12.79 -12.82
CA PHE A 197 -15.90 -13.24 -11.51
C PHE A 197 -17.41 -13.09 -11.40
N LYS A 198 -17.99 -13.84 -10.47
CA LYS A 198 -19.35 -13.57 -9.99
C LYS A 198 -19.34 -12.24 -9.25
N ASP A 199 -20.45 -11.50 -9.31
CA ASP A 199 -20.58 -10.20 -8.64
C ASP A 199 -20.22 -10.26 -7.14
N SER A 200 -20.53 -11.39 -6.48
CA SER A 200 -20.16 -11.65 -5.09
C SER A 200 -18.64 -11.65 -4.86
N ASP A 201 -17.87 -12.28 -5.76
CA ASP A 201 -16.43 -12.42 -5.62
C ASP A 201 -15.70 -11.12 -5.94
N VAL A 202 -16.21 -10.32 -6.88
CA VAL A 202 -15.73 -8.96 -7.16
C VAL A 202 -15.91 -8.07 -5.94
N GLY A 203 -17.09 -8.12 -5.31
CA GLY A 203 -17.37 -7.38 -4.08
C GLY A 203 -16.44 -7.76 -2.93
N THR A 204 -16.19 -9.06 -2.73
CA THR A 204 -15.25 -9.55 -1.71
C THR A 204 -13.82 -9.10 -1.99
N LEU A 205 -13.35 -9.21 -3.24
CA LEU A 205 -12.02 -8.75 -3.64
C LEU A 205 -11.83 -7.24 -3.42
N LEU A 206 -12.80 -6.43 -3.86
CA LEU A 206 -12.81 -4.99 -3.63
C LEU A 206 -12.79 -4.64 -2.14
N GLY A 207 -13.54 -5.39 -1.32
CA GLY A 207 -13.52 -5.26 0.13
C GLY A 207 -12.13 -5.50 0.72
N HIS A 208 -11.48 -6.59 0.33
CA HIS A 208 -10.12 -6.92 0.76
C HIS A 208 -9.09 -5.88 0.32
N VAL A 209 -9.11 -5.45 -0.95
CA VAL A 209 -8.20 -4.43 -1.47
C VAL A 209 -8.41 -3.10 -0.74
N LYS A 210 -9.67 -2.67 -0.56
CA LYS A 210 -9.99 -1.43 0.14
C LYS A 210 -9.53 -1.44 1.59
N GLU A 211 -9.74 -2.53 2.31
CA GLU A 211 -9.30 -2.65 3.70
C GLU A 211 -7.77 -2.68 3.80
N ALA A 212 -7.09 -3.42 2.92
CA ALA A 212 -5.63 -3.44 2.87
C ALA A 212 -5.03 -2.05 2.54
N VAL A 213 -5.58 -1.32 1.56
CA VAL A 213 -5.17 0.08 1.29
C VAL A 213 -5.35 0.96 2.53
N ARG A 214 -6.49 0.83 3.22
CA ARG A 214 -6.78 1.59 4.44
C ARG A 214 -5.80 1.28 5.57
N LEU A 215 -5.44 0.02 5.74
CA LEU A 215 -4.50 -0.43 6.78
C LEU A 215 -3.06 -0.02 6.47
N ILE A 216 -2.61 -0.18 5.21
CA ILE A 216 -1.27 0.24 4.77
C ILE A 216 -1.10 1.76 4.88
N GLY A 217 -2.13 2.52 4.49
CA GLY A 217 -2.12 3.98 4.55
C GLY A 217 -2.32 4.56 5.95
N SER A 218 -2.70 3.74 6.94
CA SER A 218 -2.88 4.21 8.31
C SER A 218 -1.54 4.32 9.05
N LEU A 219 -1.28 5.48 9.67
CA LEU A 219 -0.17 5.65 10.59
C LEU A 219 -0.56 5.05 11.95
N THR A 220 0.01 3.90 12.29
CA THR A 220 -0.25 3.23 13.58
C THR A 220 0.69 3.73 14.67
N ILE A 221 0.34 3.52 15.94
CA ILE A 221 1.22 3.86 17.09
C ILE A 221 2.55 3.10 16.98
N SER A 222 2.52 1.86 16.48
CA SER A 222 3.70 1.05 16.17
C SER A 222 4.63 1.69 15.14
N ASP A 223 4.08 2.43 14.18
CA ASP A 223 4.86 3.17 13.17
C ASP A 223 5.54 4.39 13.77
N LEU A 224 4.88 5.05 14.72
CA LEU A 224 5.41 6.23 15.40
C LEU A 224 6.46 5.87 16.45
N PHE A 225 6.31 4.72 17.11
CA PHE A 225 7.16 4.29 18.22
C PHE A 225 7.61 2.82 18.05
N PRO A 226 8.41 2.49 17.02
CA PRO A 226 8.78 1.10 16.70
C PRO A 226 9.53 0.39 17.83
N SER A 227 10.24 1.14 18.67
CA SER A 227 10.98 0.61 19.84
C SER A 227 10.10 0.29 21.04
N SER A 228 8.83 0.71 21.06
CA SER A 228 7.92 0.51 22.19
C SER A 228 7.19 -0.82 22.07
N TRP A 229 7.36 -1.70 23.06
CA TRP A 229 6.65 -2.99 23.07
C TRP A 229 5.14 -2.78 23.22
N LEU A 230 4.71 -1.83 24.06
CA LEU A 230 3.32 -1.45 24.29
C LEU A 230 2.63 -0.97 23.00
N ALA A 231 3.35 -0.18 22.20
CA ALA A 231 2.81 0.30 20.92
C ALA A 231 2.46 -0.86 19.98
N ARG A 232 3.30 -1.91 19.97
CA ARG A 232 3.09 -3.11 19.15
C ARG A 232 1.94 -3.98 19.66
N THR A 233 1.83 -4.19 20.96
CA THR A 233 0.82 -5.09 21.54
C THR A 233 -0.58 -4.48 21.58
N LEU A 234 -0.70 -3.16 21.78
CA LEU A 234 -1.99 -2.49 21.90
C LEU A 234 -2.63 -2.13 20.54
N SER A 235 -1.96 -2.42 19.42
CA SER A 235 -2.45 -2.00 18.11
C SER A 235 -3.50 -2.97 17.56
N SER A 236 -4.78 -2.65 17.76
CA SER A 236 -5.91 -3.33 17.12
C SER A 236 -5.82 -3.34 15.58
N THR A 237 -5.14 -2.36 15.00
CA THR A 237 -4.85 -2.28 13.57
C THR A 237 -3.96 -3.41 13.07
N LEU A 238 -3.03 -3.91 13.88
CA LEU A 238 -2.20 -5.07 13.52
C LEU A 238 -3.01 -6.36 13.49
N HIS A 239 -3.91 -6.53 14.44
CA HIS A 239 -4.83 -7.67 14.43
C HIS A 239 -5.73 -7.65 13.18
N ARG A 240 -6.31 -6.49 12.85
CA ARG A 240 -7.10 -6.32 11.61
C ARG A 240 -6.29 -6.60 10.35
N ALA A 241 -5.00 -6.23 10.33
CA ALA A 241 -4.09 -6.54 9.24
C ALA A 241 -3.84 -8.04 9.08
N ALA A 242 -3.69 -8.78 10.19
CA ALA A 242 -3.57 -10.24 10.13
C ALA A 242 -4.84 -10.89 9.59
N VAL A 243 -6.02 -10.49 10.10
CA VAL A 243 -7.31 -10.99 9.60
C VAL A 243 -7.49 -10.69 8.11
N CYS A 244 -7.22 -9.46 7.69
CA CYS A 244 -7.32 -9.05 6.29
C CYS A 244 -6.38 -9.85 5.39
N ARG A 245 -5.14 -10.11 5.82
CA ARG A 245 -4.19 -10.97 5.11
C ARG A 245 -4.75 -12.38 4.95
N ASP A 246 -5.14 -13.01 6.05
CA ASP A 246 -5.55 -14.42 6.04
C ASP A 246 -6.81 -14.61 5.17
N SER A 247 -7.79 -13.70 5.28
CA SER A 247 -8.97 -13.69 4.40
C SER A 247 -8.61 -13.48 2.93
N SER A 248 -7.63 -12.62 2.63
CA SER A 248 -7.17 -12.39 1.25
C SER A 248 -6.44 -13.61 0.67
N LEU A 249 -5.59 -14.26 1.46
CA LEU A 249 -4.85 -15.47 1.03
C LEU A 249 -5.80 -16.64 0.78
N LEU A 250 -6.80 -16.85 1.66
CA LEU A 250 -7.82 -17.89 1.48
C LEU A 250 -8.68 -17.63 0.24
N PHE A 251 -9.07 -16.37 0.01
CA PHE A 251 -9.81 -15.99 -1.19
C PHE A 251 -9.01 -16.29 -2.46
N LEU A 252 -7.74 -15.90 -2.49
CA LEU A 252 -6.86 -16.13 -3.64
C LEU A 252 -6.59 -17.62 -3.86
N GLU A 253 -6.47 -18.40 -2.79
CA GLU A 253 -6.33 -19.85 -2.87
C GLU A 253 -7.53 -20.51 -3.52
N ARG A 254 -8.74 -20.19 -3.07
CA ARG A 254 -9.98 -20.67 -3.68
C ARG A 254 -10.02 -20.32 -5.17
N VAL A 255 -9.71 -19.07 -5.50
CA VAL A 255 -9.68 -18.58 -6.89
C VAL A 255 -8.67 -19.34 -7.76
N ILE A 256 -7.47 -19.63 -7.24
CA ILE A 256 -6.45 -20.40 -7.96
C ILE A 256 -6.91 -21.85 -8.16
N CYS A 257 -7.51 -22.48 -7.13
CA CYS A 257 -8.02 -23.85 -7.22
C CYS A 257 -9.14 -23.97 -8.27
N GLU A 258 -10.14 -23.09 -8.22
CA GLU A 258 -11.21 -23.05 -9.22
C GLU A 258 -10.70 -22.85 -10.65
N HIS A 259 -9.63 -22.07 -10.82
CA HIS A 259 -8.97 -21.88 -12.11
C HIS A 259 -8.30 -23.16 -12.60
N LEU A 260 -7.58 -23.86 -11.72
CA LEU A 260 -6.90 -25.12 -12.04
C LEU A 260 -7.89 -26.22 -12.43
N GLU A 261 -9.03 -26.34 -11.74
CA GLU A 261 -10.10 -27.29 -12.06
C GLU A 261 -10.78 -27.00 -13.41
N ARG A 262 -11.01 -25.71 -13.70
CA ARG A 262 -11.56 -25.32 -15.01
C ARG A 262 -10.58 -25.58 -16.14
N ARG A 263 -9.29 -25.35 -15.91
CA ARG A 263 -8.27 -25.57 -16.95
C ARG A 263 -7.99 -27.05 -17.21
N SER A 264 -8.14 -27.93 -16.22
CA SER A 264 -8.01 -29.37 -16.46
C SER A 264 -9.14 -29.95 -17.32
N SER A 265 -10.29 -29.27 -17.37
CA SER A 265 -11.48 -29.68 -18.12
C SER A 265 -11.60 -29.03 -19.51
N MET A 266 -10.76 -28.03 -19.84
CA MET A 266 -10.83 -27.29 -21.10
C MET A 266 -9.46 -27.22 -21.80
N ASP A 267 -9.42 -27.50 -23.11
CA ASP A 267 -8.23 -27.30 -23.94
C ASP A 267 -8.07 -25.81 -24.32
N VAL A 268 -7.76 -24.96 -23.33
CA VAL A 268 -7.58 -23.52 -23.52
C VAL A 268 -6.15 -23.21 -23.93
N HIS A 269 -5.97 -22.77 -25.18
CA HIS A 269 -4.65 -22.48 -25.78
C HIS A 269 -3.99 -21.17 -25.28
N GLN A 270 -4.73 -20.25 -24.67
CA GLN A 270 -4.17 -18.96 -24.25
C GLN A 270 -3.76 -18.98 -22.77
N GLU A 271 -2.45 -18.98 -22.51
CA GLU A 271 -1.92 -18.88 -21.15
C GLU A 271 -2.25 -17.52 -20.52
N ILE A 272 -2.85 -17.51 -19.33
CA ILE A 272 -3.08 -16.28 -18.55
C ILE A 272 -1.99 -16.03 -17.51
N LEU A 273 -2.11 -14.97 -16.69
CA LEU A 273 -1.13 -14.63 -15.66
C LEU A 273 -0.80 -15.83 -14.74
N ILE A 274 -1.85 -16.42 -14.17
CA ILE A 274 -1.72 -17.52 -13.21
C ILE A 274 -1.01 -18.71 -13.84
N ASP A 275 -1.36 -19.04 -15.08
CA ASP A 275 -0.76 -20.15 -15.81
C ASP A 275 0.74 -20.02 -15.96
N VAL A 276 1.19 -18.81 -16.33
CA VAL A 276 2.61 -18.56 -16.52
C VAL A 276 3.36 -18.60 -15.18
N LEU A 277 2.80 -18.01 -14.12
CA LEU A 277 3.41 -18.07 -12.79
C LEU A 277 3.50 -19.51 -12.27
N LEU A 278 2.45 -20.32 -12.46
CA LEU A 278 2.43 -21.72 -12.06
C LEU A 278 3.34 -22.60 -12.93
N ARG A 279 3.49 -22.29 -14.22
CA ARG A 279 4.48 -22.95 -15.09
C ARG A 279 5.90 -22.65 -14.62
N ILE A 280 6.24 -21.38 -14.43
CA ILE A 280 7.57 -20.95 -13.95
C ILE A 280 7.90 -21.60 -12.59
N LYS A 281 6.90 -21.70 -11.70
CA LYS A 281 7.05 -22.42 -10.43
C LYS A 281 7.38 -23.91 -10.63
N ARG A 282 6.74 -24.59 -11.59
CA ARG A 282 6.97 -26.01 -11.90
C ARG A 282 8.33 -26.26 -12.56
N GLU A 283 8.78 -25.35 -13.43
CA GLU A 283 10.07 -25.46 -14.11
C GLU A 283 11.26 -25.38 -13.14
N GLY A 284 11.13 -24.68 -12.01
CA GLY A 284 12.15 -24.67 -10.95
C GLY A 284 13.49 -24.03 -11.31
N ASN A 285 13.67 -23.52 -12.54
CA ASN A 285 14.91 -22.96 -13.07
C ASN A 285 15.24 -21.54 -12.54
N LEU A 286 14.84 -21.23 -11.31
CA LEU A 286 15.03 -19.92 -10.69
C LEU A 286 16.08 -19.99 -9.59
N GLN A 287 16.88 -18.94 -9.48
CA GLN A 287 17.84 -18.79 -8.37
C GLN A 287 17.12 -18.77 -7.02
N PHE A 288 15.94 -18.15 -6.97
CA PHE A 288 15.04 -18.18 -5.83
C PHE A 288 13.74 -18.89 -6.20
N PRO A 289 13.38 -20.01 -5.54
CA PRO A 289 12.16 -20.73 -5.84
C PRO A 289 10.90 -19.85 -5.69
N LEU A 290 10.00 -19.93 -6.67
CA LEU A 290 8.71 -19.24 -6.60
C LEU A 290 7.74 -20.02 -5.70
N THR A 291 7.45 -19.51 -4.50
CA THR A 291 6.48 -20.10 -3.58
C THR A 291 5.03 -19.78 -3.99
N MET A 292 4.06 -20.54 -3.46
CA MET A 292 2.66 -20.23 -3.73
C MET A 292 2.25 -18.88 -3.13
N ASP A 293 2.80 -18.53 -1.97
CA ASP A 293 2.53 -17.25 -1.33
C ASP A 293 3.08 -16.08 -2.15
N ASN A 294 4.24 -16.24 -2.80
CA ASN A 294 4.75 -15.25 -3.75
C ASN A 294 3.80 -15.07 -4.94
N ILE A 295 3.22 -16.15 -5.47
CA ILE A 295 2.24 -16.09 -6.56
C ILE A 295 0.97 -15.36 -6.10
N LYS A 296 0.41 -15.75 -4.95
CA LYS A 296 -0.76 -15.08 -4.34
C LYS A 296 -0.47 -13.59 -4.12
N ALA A 297 0.71 -13.24 -3.60
CA ALA A 297 1.10 -11.84 -3.38
C ALA A 297 1.23 -11.03 -4.69
N VAL A 298 1.81 -11.62 -5.75
CA VAL A 298 1.91 -10.97 -7.07
C VAL A 298 0.52 -10.75 -7.68
N ILE A 299 -0.36 -11.74 -7.60
CA ILE A 299 -1.75 -11.62 -8.06
C ILE A 299 -2.48 -10.55 -7.25
N PHE A 300 -2.36 -10.57 -5.92
CA PHE A 300 -2.97 -9.58 -5.04
C PHE A 300 -2.53 -8.18 -5.42
N VAL A 301 -1.22 -7.92 -5.52
CA VAL A 301 -0.66 -6.62 -5.92
C VAL A 301 -1.17 -6.18 -7.30
N SER A 302 -1.35 -7.11 -8.23
CA SER A 302 -1.88 -6.80 -9.56
C SER A 302 -3.33 -6.29 -9.51
N TYR A 303 -4.09 -6.63 -8.45
CA TYR A 303 -5.40 -6.02 -8.18
C TYR A 303 -5.32 -4.64 -7.51
N PHE A 304 -4.22 -4.27 -6.85
CA PHE A 304 -4.04 -2.93 -6.25
C PHE A 304 -3.71 -1.87 -7.28
N VAL A 305 -2.96 -2.26 -8.31
CA VAL A 305 -2.49 -1.36 -9.34
C VAL A 305 -3.29 -1.69 -10.59
N PRO A 306 -4.43 -1.02 -10.84
CA PRO A 306 -5.12 -1.18 -12.10
C PRO A 306 -4.09 -0.93 -13.22
N SER A 307 -3.95 -1.92 -14.09
CA SER A 307 -3.02 -1.86 -15.21
C SER A 307 -3.44 -0.70 -16.10
N TYR A 308 -2.58 0.32 -16.18
CA TYR A 308 -2.71 1.44 -17.11
C TYR A 308 -2.37 1.00 -18.54
#